data_AF-A0A1M6KQJ2-F1
#
_entry.id   AF-A0A1M6KQJ2-F1
#
_cell.length_a   1.000
_cell.length_b   1.000
_cell.length_c   1.000
_cell.angle_alpha   90.00
_cell.angle_beta   90.00
_cell.angle_gamma   90.00
#
_symmetry.space_group_name_H-M   'P 1'
#
loop_
_entity.id
_entity.type
_entity.pdbx_description
1 polymer ?
#
loop_
_entity_poly.entity_id
_entity_poly.type
_entity_poly.pdbx_seq_one_letter_code
_entity_poly.pdbx_strand_id
1 'polypeptide(L)'
;MKKIRISPSHASVPEALAPFLAAPDRPVPYRWWTRLSDRWAGRRDRVASRHQPTPEVAEADTPWLRRLIADCNNAVATGRVRTEALVSILDRERATLLGEIDQAKLAIADLTADLSHLDAVPITGDAVGPGEMYSSSEERLRRRRHERNQRSGRLNGLLGAARARLADAHKRVEIIEQERKSHWVVLQERTRVLTEYHQRRAATYTGALENRRSGQFWAVPQLEIPDWARADLGTGGRDGDAVAPILTLTGTN
;
A
#
# COMPACT_ATOMS: atom_id res chain seq x y z
N MET A 1 -3.21 6.99 27.93
CA MET A 1 -3.38 6.74 26.49
C MET A 1 -4.51 5.73 26.29
N LYS A 2 -5.64 6.14 25.72
CA LYS A 2 -6.79 5.23 25.42
C LYS A 2 -6.37 4.26 24.32
N LYS A 3 -6.47 2.94 24.58
CA LYS A 3 -6.35 1.91 23.53
C LYS A 3 -7.53 2.06 22.58
N ILE A 4 -7.29 2.63 21.40
CA ILE A 4 -8.29 2.65 20.32
C ILE A 4 -8.42 1.20 19.83
N ARG A 5 -9.60 0.59 20.01
CA ARG A 5 -9.95 -0.67 19.34
C ARG A 5 -10.18 -0.33 17.87
N ILE A 6 -9.27 -0.76 17.00
CA ILE A 6 -9.40 -0.60 15.55
C ILE A 6 -10.43 -1.64 15.07
N SER A 7 -11.61 -1.14 14.68
CA SER A 7 -12.65 -1.88 13.95
C SER A 7 -12.34 -1.86 12.45
N PRO A 8 -12.72 -2.88 11.66
CA PRO A 8 -12.64 -2.84 10.18
C PRO A 8 -13.30 -1.60 9.56
N SER A 9 -14.28 -1.01 10.25
CA SER A 9 -14.96 0.24 9.84
C SER A 9 -14.10 1.51 9.96
N HIS A 10 -12.90 1.44 10.55
CA HIS A 10 -11.97 2.57 10.66
C HIS A 10 -10.92 2.60 9.53
N ALA A 11 -10.99 1.67 8.58
CA ALA A 11 -10.07 1.61 7.44
C ALA A 11 -10.28 2.75 6.42
N SER A 12 -11.24 3.66 6.62
CA SER A 12 -11.48 4.81 5.74
C SER A 12 -10.90 6.12 6.26
N VAL A 13 -10.27 6.14 7.44
CA VAL A 13 -9.78 7.38 8.06
C VAL A 13 -8.28 7.55 7.80
N PRO A 14 -7.82 8.63 7.14
CA PRO A 14 -6.39 8.90 6.88
C PRO A 14 -5.52 8.93 8.16
N GLU A 15 -6.09 9.35 9.30
CA GLU A 15 -5.42 9.35 10.60
C GLU A 15 -5.15 7.94 11.18
N ALA A 16 -5.75 6.89 10.61
CA ALA A 16 -5.50 5.51 11.03
C ALA A 16 -4.15 4.99 10.51
N LEU A 17 -3.53 5.64 9.52
CA LEU A 17 -2.22 5.25 8.98
C LEU A 17 -1.13 5.21 10.07
N ALA A 18 -1.17 6.16 11.01
CA ALA A 18 -0.21 6.24 12.12
C ALA A 18 -0.29 5.04 13.08
N PRO A 19 -1.45 4.61 13.61
CA PRO A 19 -1.55 3.37 14.37
C PRO A 19 -1.32 2.10 13.54
N PHE A 20 -1.51 2.12 12.20
CA PHE A 20 -1.16 1.02 11.31
C PHE A 20 0.36 0.87 11.09
N LEU A 21 1.11 1.99 11.06
CA LEU A 21 2.57 2.03 10.95
C LEU A 21 3.27 1.87 12.33
N ALA A 22 2.62 2.29 13.42
CA ALA A 22 3.23 2.33 14.76
C ALA A 22 3.32 0.96 15.47
N ALA A 23 2.77 -0.10 14.90
CA ALA A 23 2.94 -1.45 15.42
C ALA A 23 3.45 -2.39 14.33
N PRO A 24 4.76 -2.36 14.03
CA PRO A 24 5.41 -3.60 13.62
C PRO A 24 5.14 -4.60 14.76
N ASP A 25 4.21 -5.53 14.56
CA ASP A 25 3.96 -6.61 15.51
C ASP A 25 5.30 -7.32 15.68
N ARG A 26 5.92 -7.13 16.85
CA ARG A 26 7.23 -7.71 17.17
C ARG A 26 7.18 -9.21 16.85
N PRO A 27 8.27 -9.81 16.33
CA PRO A 27 8.31 -11.23 16.02
C PRO A 27 7.79 -11.99 17.23
N VAL A 28 6.69 -12.75 17.06
CA VAL A 28 5.98 -13.35 18.19
C VAL A 28 6.95 -14.30 18.90
N PRO A 29 7.51 -13.90 20.06
CA PRO A 29 8.57 -14.68 20.66
C PRO A 29 7.93 -15.97 21.16
N TYR A 30 8.46 -17.11 20.75
CA TYR A 30 8.04 -18.39 21.33
C TYR A 30 8.68 -18.58 22.70
N ARG A 31 8.11 -17.84 23.67
CA ARG A 31 8.59 -17.74 25.04
C ARG A 31 8.45 -19.08 25.76
N TRP A 32 9.27 -19.24 26.79
CA TRP A 32 9.32 -20.46 27.59
C TRP A 32 7.97 -20.81 28.25
N TRP A 33 7.18 -19.82 28.67
CA TRP A 33 5.83 -20.05 29.21
C TRP A 33 4.89 -20.68 28.17
N THR A 34 4.90 -20.18 26.93
CA THR A 34 4.10 -20.75 25.83
C THR A 34 4.56 -22.18 25.51
N ARG A 35 5.87 -22.44 25.54
CA ARG A 35 6.39 -23.81 25.42
C ARG A 35 5.88 -24.73 26.51
N LEU A 36 5.85 -24.26 27.77
CA LEU A 36 5.32 -25.05 28.87
C LEU A 36 3.82 -25.32 28.72
N SER A 37 3.02 -24.32 28.33
CA SER A 37 1.58 -24.49 28.11
C SER A 37 1.30 -25.50 27.00
N ASP A 38 2.02 -25.41 25.88
CA ASP A 38 1.83 -26.28 24.73
C ASP A 38 2.26 -27.72 25.08
N ARG A 39 3.37 -27.89 25.82
CA ARG A 39 3.78 -29.20 26.36
C ARG A 39 2.76 -29.78 27.34
N TRP A 40 2.21 -28.95 28.22
CA TRP A 40 1.24 -29.41 29.22
C TRP A 40 -0.07 -29.83 28.56
N ALA A 41 -0.54 -29.07 27.55
CA ALA A 41 -1.69 -29.44 26.74
C ALA A 41 -1.49 -30.79 26.04
N GLY A 42 -0.32 -31.01 25.40
CA GLY A 42 -0.01 -32.30 24.77
C GLY A 42 -0.01 -33.46 25.77
N ARG A 43 0.60 -33.29 26.95
CA ARG A 43 0.58 -34.31 28.01
C ARG A 43 -0.82 -34.58 28.56
N ARG A 44 -1.65 -33.55 28.70
CA ARG A 44 -3.03 -33.69 29.18
C ARG A 44 -3.86 -34.49 28.18
N ASP A 45 -3.78 -34.13 26.91
CA ASP A 45 -4.51 -34.81 25.85
C ASP A 45 -4.01 -36.24 25.67
N ARG A 46 -2.71 -36.50 25.89
CA ARG A 46 -2.15 -37.87 25.95
C ARG A 46 -2.82 -38.75 27.00
N VAL A 47 -3.16 -38.20 28.16
CA VAL A 47 -3.82 -38.94 29.25
C VAL A 47 -5.30 -39.21 28.90
N ALA A 48 -5.94 -38.31 28.15
CA ALA A 48 -7.33 -38.44 27.72
C ALA A 48 -7.48 -39.36 26.49
N SER A 49 -6.51 -39.38 25.59
CA SER A 49 -6.50 -40.16 24.35
C SER A 49 -6.16 -41.63 24.61
N ARG A 50 -7.14 -42.42 25.08
CA ARG A 50 -7.12 -43.89 25.06
C ARG A 50 -7.46 -44.48 23.67
N HIS A 51 -7.37 -43.70 22.60
CA HIS A 51 -7.74 -44.15 21.26
C HIS A 51 -6.49 -44.62 20.51
N GLN A 52 -6.56 -45.88 20.06
CA GLN A 52 -5.50 -46.60 19.37
C GLN A 52 -5.13 -45.88 18.07
N PRO A 53 -3.86 -45.55 17.83
CA PRO A 53 -3.42 -45.16 16.50
C PRO A 53 -3.46 -46.39 15.59
N THR A 54 -4.09 -46.27 14.44
CA THR A 54 -3.88 -47.18 13.30
C THR A 54 -2.41 -47.09 12.84
N PRO A 55 -1.87 -48.12 12.15
CA PRO A 55 -0.42 -48.29 11.96
C PRO A 55 0.24 -47.29 11.00
N GLU A 56 -0.54 -46.45 10.33
CA GLU A 56 -0.06 -45.39 9.46
C GLU A 56 0.10 -44.11 10.29
N VAL A 57 1.18 -43.36 10.05
CA VAL A 57 1.52 -42.13 10.78
C VAL A 57 0.41 -41.09 10.58
N ALA A 58 -0.65 -41.19 11.39
CA ALA A 58 -1.77 -40.29 11.34
C ALA A 58 -1.35 -38.94 11.90
N GLU A 59 -1.77 -37.86 11.25
CA GLU A 59 -1.71 -36.53 11.85
C GLU A 59 -2.64 -36.51 13.08
N ALA A 60 -2.15 -35.95 14.18
CA ALA A 60 -2.98 -35.82 15.37
C ALA A 60 -4.11 -34.81 15.12
N ASP A 61 -5.36 -35.27 15.16
CA ASP A 61 -6.51 -34.39 15.02
C ASP A 61 -7.15 -34.10 16.40
N THR A 62 -6.55 -33.15 17.12
CA THR A 62 -7.01 -32.77 18.46
C THR A 62 -7.70 -31.40 18.47
N PRO A 63 -8.64 -31.16 19.41
CA PRO A 63 -9.26 -29.84 19.55
C PRO A 63 -8.24 -28.71 19.76
N TRP A 64 -7.09 -29.00 20.37
CA TRP A 64 -6.01 -28.04 20.55
C TRP A 64 -5.34 -27.68 19.22
N LEU A 65 -5.02 -28.67 18.38
CA LEU A 65 -4.42 -28.45 17.06
C LEU A 65 -5.40 -27.76 16.10
N ARG A 66 -6.68 -28.16 16.08
CA ARG A 66 -7.72 -27.47 15.29
C ARG A 66 -7.82 -25.99 15.65
N ARG A 67 -7.81 -25.66 16.95
CA ARG A 67 -7.81 -24.26 17.42
C ARG A 67 -6.54 -23.53 16.99
N LEU A 68 -5.36 -24.16 17.12
CA LEU A 68 -4.10 -23.53 16.73
C LEU A 68 -4.05 -23.20 15.23
N ILE A 69 -4.54 -24.11 14.38
CA ILE A 69 -4.64 -23.91 12.93
C ILE A 69 -5.64 -22.79 12.63
N ALA A 70 -6.82 -22.83 13.24
CA ALA A 70 -7.83 -21.78 13.08
C ALA A 70 -7.30 -20.40 13.52
N ASP A 71 -6.57 -20.33 14.63
CA ASP A 71 -5.94 -19.10 15.13
C ASP A 71 -4.94 -18.55 14.12
N CYS A 72 -4.10 -19.41 13.54
CA CYS A 72 -3.14 -19.02 12.49
C CYS A 72 -3.87 -18.48 11.26
N ASN A 73 -4.85 -19.22 10.74
CA ASN A 73 -5.60 -18.84 9.54
C ASN A 73 -6.38 -17.53 9.75
N ASN A 74 -7.01 -17.37 10.92
CA ASN A 74 -7.72 -16.13 11.27
C ASN A 74 -6.77 -14.93 11.35
N ALA A 75 -5.57 -15.12 11.92
CA ALA A 75 -4.57 -14.06 12.00
C ALA A 75 -4.01 -13.68 10.62
N VAL A 76 -3.77 -14.66 9.74
CA VAL A 76 -3.37 -14.44 8.34
C VAL A 76 -4.46 -13.70 7.56
N ALA A 77 -5.71 -14.17 7.62
CA ALA A 77 -6.85 -13.54 6.95
C ALA A 77 -7.08 -12.11 7.43
N THR A 78 -7.01 -11.89 8.75
CA THR A 78 -7.13 -10.56 9.34
C THR A 78 -6.01 -9.64 8.87
N GLY A 79 -4.77 -10.15 8.78
CA GLY A 79 -3.64 -9.40 8.24
C GLY A 79 -3.86 -8.99 6.79
N ARG A 80 -4.30 -9.92 5.95
CA ARG A 80 -4.58 -9.70 4.54
C ARG A 80 -5.66 -8.64 4.32
N VAL A 81 -6.83 -8.78 4.96
CA VAL A 81 -7.94 -7.82 4.84
C VAL A 81 -7.50 -6.41 5.26
N ARG A 82 -6.66 -6.30 6.30
CA ARG A 82 -6.13 -5.00 6.73
C ARG A 82 -5.19 -4.38 5.70
N THR A 83 -4.28 -5.17 5.13
CA THR A 83 -3.36 -4.69 4.09
C THR A 83 -4.11 -4.29 2.82
N GLU A 84 -5.08 -5.09 2.38
CA GLU A 84 -5.93 -4.77 1.23
C GLU A 84 -6.71 -3.47 1.46
N ALA A 85 -7.27 -3.28 2.65
CA ALA A 85 -7.97 -2.05 2.99
C ALA A 85 -7.03 -0.83 2.95
N LEU A 86 -5.80 -0.94 3.49
CA LEU A 86 -4.80 0.13 3.41
C LEU A 86 -4.40 0.44 1.97
N VAL A 87 -4.12 -0.58 1.17
CA VAL A 87 -3.77 -0.44 -0.25
C VAL A 87 -4.91 0.24 -1.02
N SER A 88 -6.17 -0.04 -0.67
CA SER A 88 -7.32 0.63 -1.28
C SER A 88 -7.38 2.14 -1.01
N ILE A 89 -6.92 2.61 0.16
CA ILE A 89 -6.82 4.04 0.46
C ILE A 89 -5.73 4.66 -0.42
N LEU A 90 -4.56 4.01 -0.49
CA LEU A 90 -3.44 4.44 -1.32
C LEU A 90 -3.84 4.49 -2.81
N ASP A 91 -4.63 3.53 -3.28
CA ASP A 91 -5.12 3.50 -4.66
C ASP A 91 -6.12 4.63 -4.95
N ARG A 92 -6.95 5.02 -3.99
CA ARG A 92 -7.81 6.20 -4.11
C ARG A 92 -7.00 7.49 -4.15
N GLU A 93 -6.02 7.65 -3.27
CA GLU A 93 -5.13 8.82 -3.26
C GLU A 93 -4.36 8.91 -4.59
N ARG A 94 -3.83 7.79 -5.09
CA ARG A 94 -3.19 7.70 -6.39
C ARG A 94 -4.12 8.11 -7.54
N ALA A 95 -5.36 7.64 -7.54
CA ALA A 95 -6.34 8.01 -8.58
C ALA A 95 -6.63 9.53 -8.58
N THR A 96 -6.77 10.13 -7.40
CA THR A 96 -6.93 11.59 -7.27
C THR A 96 -5.72 12.34 -7.81
N LEU A 97 -4.51 11.93 -7.44
CA LEU A 97 -3.28 12.56 -7.91
C LEU A 97 -3.08 12.43 -9.43
N LEU A 98 -3.47 11.29 -10.02
CA LEU A 98 -3.44 11.14 -11.48
C LEU A 98 -4.40 12.12 -12.16
N GLY A 99 -5.60 12.33 -11.59
CA GLY A 99 -6.51 13.37 -12.06
C GLY A 99 -5.93 14.78 -11.95
N GLU A 100 -5.24 15.09 -10.86
CA GLU A 100 -4.54 16.37 -10.67
C GLU A 100 -3.40 16.55 -11.69
N ILE A 101 -2.66 15.49 -12.00
CA ILE A 101 -1.60 15.49 -13.03
C ILE A 101 -2.19 15.85 -14.39
N ASP A 102 -3.31 15.22 -14.76
CA ASP A 102 -3.95 15.49 -16.05
C ASP A 102 -4.50 16.91 -16.14
N GLN A 103 -5.12 17.41 -15.07
CA GLN A 103 -5.57 18.81 -14.98
C GLN A 103 -4.39 19.79 -15.05
N ALA A 104 -3.29 19.51 -14.38
CA ALA A 104 -2.10 20.36 -14.42
C ALA A 104 -1.47 20.38 -15.82
N LYS A 105 -1.43 19.25 -16.53
CA LYS A 105 -0.96 19.18 -17.93
C LYS A 105 -1.81 20.04 -18.86
N LEU A 106 -3.14 19.96 -18.74
CA LEU A 106 -4.06 20.79 -19.52
C LEU A 106 -3.84 22.28 -19.22
N ALA A 107 -3.75 22.66 -17.95
CA ALA A 107 -3.49 24.04 -17.56
C ALA A 107 -2.13 24.55 -18.09
N ILE A 108 -1.09 23.73 -18.09
CA ILE A 108 0.22 24.08 -18.67
C ILE A 108 0.10 24.30 -20.18
N ALA A 109 -0.63 23.45 -20.90
CA ALA A 109 -0.84 23.59 -22.33
C ALA A 109 -1.59 24.90 -22.65
N ASP A 110 -2.70 25.16 -21.95
CA ASP A 110 -3.51 26.38 -22.14
C ASP A 110 -2.71 27.65 -21.83
N LEU A 111 -2.00 27.69 -20.70
CA LEU A 111 -1.16 28.83 -20.33
C LEU A 111 0.00 29.07 -21.30
N THR A 112 0.54 27.99 -21.88
CA THR A 112 1.61 28.09 -22.89
C THR A 112 1.05 28.64 -24.21
N ALA A 113 -0.16 28.24 -24.60
CA ALA A 113 -0.86 28.78 -25.76
C ALA A 113 -1.24 30.27 -25.57
N ASP A 114 -1.69 30.65 -24.37
CA ASP A 114 -1.99 32.05 -24.05
C ASP A 114 -0.74 32.94 -24.10
N LEU A 115 0.40 32.43 -23.61
CA LEU A 115 1.68 33.12 -23.69
C LEU A 115 2.13 33.29 -25.15
N SER A 116 2.07 32.22 -25.95
CA SER A 116 2.47 32.28 -27.36
C SER A 116 1.57 33.23 -28.16
N HIS A 117 0.25 33.24 -27.89
CA HIS A 117 -0.67 34.19 -28.49
C HIS A 117 -0.35 35.63 -28.08
N LEU A 118 -0.08 35.88 -26.79
CA LEU A 118 0.28 37.21 -26.29
C LEU A 118 1.55 37.77 -26.96
N ASP A 119 2.54 36.90 -27.19
CA ASP A 119 3.80 37.25 -27.84
C ASP A 119 3.64 37.46 -29.35
N ALA A 120 2.76 36.69 -29.99
CA ALA A 120 2.47 36.79 -31.43
C ALA A 120 1.72 38.07 -31.82
N VAL A 121 0.87 38.61 -30.95
CA VAL A 121 0.16 39.87 -31.24
C VAL A 121 1.18 41.02 -31.34
N PRO A 122 1.23 41.81 -32.42
CA PRO A 122 2.13 42.97 -32.50
C PRO A 122 1.64 44.12 -31.60
N ILE A 123 2.57 44.88 -31.00
CA ILE A 123 2.23 46.13 -30.29
C ILE A 123 2.34 47.28 -31.28
N THR A 124 1.22 47.91 -31.60
CA THR A 124 1.19 49.11 -32.45
C THR A 124 1.03 50.39 -31.62
N GLY A 125 1.44 51.53 -32.18
CA GLY A 125 1.25 52.87 -31.61
C GLY A 125 -0.04 53.56 -32.04
N ASP A 126 -0.87 52.88 -32.84
CA ASP A 126 -2.10 53.41 -33.41
C ASP A 126 -3.19 53.54 -32.35
N ALA A 127 -4.01 54.58 -32.44
CA ALA A 127 -5.14 54.78 -31.55
C ALA A 127 -6.22 53.73 -31.87
N VAL A 128 -6.60 52.93 -30.87
CA VAL A 128 -7.60 51.85 -31.00
C VAL A 128 -8.99 52.31 -30.51
N GLY A 129 -9.05 53.40 -29.74
CA GLY A 129 -10.32 53.94 -29.24
C GLY A 129 -10.32 55.46 -29.01
N PRO A 130 -11.50 56.06 -28.78
CA PRO A 130 -11.67 57.51 -28.67
C PRO A 130 -10.89 58.15 -27.52
N GLY A 131 -10.67 57.43 -26.41
CA GLY A 131 -9.86 57.89 -25.29
C GLY A 131 -8.34 57.93 -25.57
N GLU A 132 -7.89 57.34 -26.67
CA GLU A 132 -6.48 57.30 -27.05
C GLU A 132 -6.10 58.38 -28.08
N MET A 133 -7.07 59.09 -28.67
CA MET A 133 -6.82 60.08 -29.74
C MET A 133 -5.97 61.27 -29.28
N TYR A 134 -5.99 61.58 -27.98
CA TYR A 134 -5.26 62.69 -27.38
C TYR A 134 -3.91 62.28 -26.76
N SER A 135 -3.57 60.98 -26.77
CA SER A 135 -2.26 60.49 -26.29
C SER A 135 -1.23 60.44 -27.43
N SER A 136 0.04 60.63 -27.10
CA SER A 136 1.12 60.44 -28.09
C SER A 136 1.29 58.95 -28.45
N SER A 137 1.82 58.66 -29.63
CA SER A 137 2.09 57.29 -30.06
C SER A 137 3.09 56.58 -29.14
N GLU A 138 4.10 57.31 -28.63
CA GLU A 138 5.07 56.78 -27.68
C GLU A 138 4.45 56.42 -26.32
N GLU A 139 3.55 57.26 -25.80
CA GLU A 139 2.83 56.98 -24.55
C GLU A 139 1.97 55.72 -24.67
N ARG A 140 1.25 55.56 -25.79
CA ARG A 140 0.45 54.36 -26.08
C ARG A 140 1.33 53.11 -26.15
N LEU A 141 2.47 53.19 -26.86
CA LEU A 141 3.43 52.09 -26.95
C LEU A 141 3.99 51.71 -25.58
N ARG A 142 4.40 52.68 -24.75
CA ARG A 142 4.90 52.44 -23.39
C ARG A 142 3.86 51.74 -22.52
N ARG A 143 2.61 52.24 -22.54
CA ARG A 143 1.50 51.65 -21.78
C ARG A 143 1.22 50.21 -22.21
N ARG A 144 1.07 49.95 -23.51
CA ARG A 144 0.79 48.60 -24.04
C ARG A 144 1.94 47.62 -23.78
N ARG A 145 3.20 48.07 -23.86
CA ARG A 145 4.37 47.26 -23.46
C ARG A 145 4.32 46.92 -21.97
N HIS A 146 3.98 47.89 -21.13
CA HIS A 146 3.85 47.66 -19.70
C HIS A 146 2.72 46.67 -19.37
N GLU A 147 1.54 46.84 -19.97
CA GLU A 147 0.40 45.93 -19.83
C GLU A 147 0.73 44.51 -20.32
N ARG A 148 1.40 44.37 -21.47
CA ARG A 148 1.89 43.07 -21.95
C ARG A 148 2.84 42.44 -20.96
N ASN A 149 3.83 43.19 -20.47
CA ASN A 149 4.81 42.66 -19.52
C ASN A 149 4.15 42.22 -18.22
N GLN A 150 3.18 42.98 -17.70
CA GLN A 150 2.40 42.57 -16.53
C GLN A 150 1.60 41.29 -16.78
N ARG A 151 0.91 41.21 -17.93
CA ARG A 151 0.12 40.03 -18.30
C ARG A 151 1.00 38.80 -18.49
N SER A 152 2.13 38.95 -19.18
CA SER A 152 3.14 37.90 -19.36
C SER A 152 3.70 37.45 -18.02
N GLY A 153 4.05 38.38 -17.12
CA GLY A 153 4.49 38.06 -15.76
C GLY A 153 3.47 37.24 -14.96
N ARG A 154 2.19 37.60 -15.04
CA ARG A 154 1.10 36.86 -14.39
C ARG A 154 0.96 35.44 -14.96
N LEU A 155 0.95 35.30 -16.29
CA LEU A 155 0.86 34.00 -16.95
C LEU A 155 2.06 33.10 -16.63
N ASN A 156 3.27 33.65 -16.64
CA ASN A 156 4.48 32.93 -16.24
C ASN A 156 4.43 32.48 -14.77
N GLY A 157 3.87 33.30 -13.87
CA GLY A 157 3.66 32.91 -12.47
C GLY A 157 2.68 31.73 -12.34
N LEU A 158 1.56 31.77 -13.08
CA LEU A 158 0.58 30.67 -13.10
C LEU A 158 1.19 29.40 -13.71
N LEU A 159 1.97 29.52 -14.78
CA LEU A 159 2.67 28.41 -15.42
C LEU A 159 3.69 27.76 -14.48
N GLY A 160 4.45 28.58 -13.74
CA GLY A 160 5.37 28.10 -12.71
C GLY A 160 4.64 27.33 -11.61
N ALA A 161 3.52 27.85 -11.12
CA ALA A 161 2.70 27.18 -10.12
C ALA A 161 2.11 25.85 -10.63
N ALA A 162 1.62 25.81 -11.87
CA ALA A 162 1.09 24.59 -12.48
C ALA A 162 2.17 23.51 -12.65
N ARG A 163 3.38 23.90 -13.08
CA ARG A 163 4.54 23.00 -13.19
C ARG A 163 5.00 22.46 -11.83
N ALA A 164 5.01 23.30 -10.80
CA ALA A 164 5.34 22.87 -9.44
C ALA A 164 4.33 21.82 -8.93
N ARG A 165 3.02 22.09 -9.07
CA ARG A 165 1.96 21.12 -8.73
C ARG A 165 2.12 19.80 -9.47
N LEU A 166 2.42 19.85 -10.77
CA LEU A 166 2.66 18.65 -11.58
C LEU A 166 3.83 17.83 -11.03
N ALA A 167 4.95 18.47 -10.68
CA ALA A 167 6.13 17.80 -10.14
C ALA A 167 5.84 17.18 -8.75
N ASP A 168 5.15 17.92 -7.87
CA ASP A 168 4.78 17.44 -6.54
C ASP A 168 3.83 16.24 -6.63
N ALA A 169 2.83 16.28 -7.51
CA ALA A 169 1.90 15.19 -7.72
C ALA A 169 2.60 13.93 -8.25
N HIS A 170 3.50 14.06 -9.23
CA HIS A 170 4.31 12.94 -9.72
C HIS A 170 5.16 12.29 -8.61
N LYS A 171 5.84 13.11 -7.81
CA LYS A 171 6.63 12.63 -6.68
C LYS A 171 5.77 11.89 -5.66
N ARG A 172 4.57 12.38 -5.37
CA ARG A 172 3.65 11.72 -4.44
C ARG A 172 3.15 10.38 -4.98
N VAL A 173 2.85 10.29 -6.28
CA VAL A 173 2.49 9.01 -6.93
C VAL A 173 3.61 7.97 -6.80
N GLU A 174 4.86 8.36 -7.03
CA GLU A 174 6.02 7.47 -6.87
C GLU A 174 6.13 6.93 -5.44
N ILE A 175 6.00 7.82 -4.44
CA ILE A 175 6.01 7.45 -3.02
C ILE A 175 4.88 6.46 -2.71
N ILE A 176 3.67 6.71 -3.18
CA ILE A 176 2.52 5.81 -2.97
C ILE A 176 2.77 4.43 -3.59
N GLU A 177 3.35 4.37 -4.79
CA GLU A 177 3.68 3.09 -5.43
C GLU A 177 4.73 2.30 -4.63
N GLN A 178 5.71 2.98 -4.04
CA GLN A 178 6.67 2.36 -3.13
C GLN A 178 6.01 1.89 -1.82
N GLU A 179 5.16 2.73 -1.21
CA GLU A 179 4.40 2.40 -0.01
C GLU A 179 3.54 1.15 -0.23
N ARG A 180 2.78 1.09 -1.34
CA ARG A 180 1.98 -0.09 -1.71
C ARG A 180 2.82 -1.37 -1.76
N LYS A 181 3.98 -1.34 -2.43
CA LYS A 181 4.87 -2.51 -2.51
C LYS A 181 5.38 -2.92 -1.13
N SER A 182 5.81 -1.94 -0.31
CA SER A 182 6.33 -2.19 1.03
C SER A 182 5.30 -2.86 1.94
N HIS A 183 4.02 -2.45 1.88
CA HIS A 183 2.95 -3.05 2.69
C HIS A 183 2.70 -4.52 2.35
N TRP A 184 2.77 -4.89 1.07
CA TRP A 184 2.68 -6.29 0.65
C TRP A 184 3.88 -7.11 1.12
N VAL A 185 5.10 -6.60 0.93
CA VAL A 185 6.33 -7.26 1.41
C VAL A 185 6.26 -7.54 2.91
N VAL A 186 5.84 -6.55 3.70
CA VAL A 186 5.69 -6.69 5.15
C VAL A 186 4.64 -7.75 5.50
N LEU A 187 3.51 -7.81 4.78
CA LEU A 187 2.50 -8.84 5.01
C LEU A 187 3.01 -10.24 4.68
N GLN A 188 3.75 -10.41 3.58
CA GLN A 188 4.33 -11.70 3.16
C GLN A 188 5.29 -12.23 4.24
N GLU A 189 6.26 -11.42 4.65
CA GLU A 189 7.22 -11.79 5.70
C GLU A 189 6.53 -12.08 7.04
N ARG A 190 5.56 -11.25 7.42
CA ARG A 190 4.76 -11.48 8.62
C ARG A 190 4.04 -12.82 8.58
N THR A 191 3.46 -13.18 7.44
CA THR A 191 2.74 -14.44 7.25
C THR A 191 3.68 -15.63 7.38
N ARG A 192 4.88 -15.57 6.78
CA ARG A 192 5.92 -16.60 6.92
C ARG A 192 6.29 -16.80 8.39
N VAL A 193 6.65 -15.72 9.09
CA VAL A 193 7.04 -15.77 10.51
C VAL A 193 5.91 -16.28 11.41
N LEU A 194 4.67 -15.88 11.13
CA LEU A 194 3.50 -16.33 11.87
C LEU A 194 3.26 -17.82 11.68
N THR A 195 3.29 -18.30 10.43
CA THR A 195 3.13 -19.73 10.13
C THR A 195 4.24 -20.55 10.78
N GLU A 196 5.50 -20.10 10.72
CA GLU A 196 6.60 -20.75 11.45
C GLU A 196 6.37 -20.80 12.96
N TYR A 197 5.88 -19.71 13.55
CA TYR A 197 5.57 -19.66 14.98
C TYR A 197 4.52 -20.71 15.35
N HIS A 198 3.41 -20.78 14.61
CA HIS A 198 2.38 -21.78 14.84
C HIS A 198 2.86 -23.21 14.55
N GLN A 199 3.72 -23.41 13.54
CA GLN A 199 4.36 -24.71 13.27
C GLN A 199 5.21 -25.19 14.46
N ARG A 200 6.00 -24.31 15.07
CA ARG A 200 6.82 -24.65 16.26
C ARG A 200 5.95 -25.02 17.47
N ARG A 201 4.79 -24.36 17.62
CA ARG A 201 3.80 -24.68 18.65
C ARG A 201 3.17 -26.05 18.41
N ALA A 202 2.75 -26.33 17.18
CA ALA A 202 2.23 -27.63 16.77
C ALA A 202 3.24 -28.74 17.08
N ALA A 203 4.50 -28.58 16.67
CA ALA A 203 5.57 -29.55 16.92
C ALA A 203 5.84 -29.78 18.42
N THR A 204 5.77 -28.72 19.24
CA THR A 204 5.97 -28.85 20.68
C THR A 204 4.82 -29.62 21.34
N TYR A 205 3.59 -29.34 20.91
CA TYR A 205 2.40 -30.03 21.38
C TYR A 205 2.41 -31.51 20.98
N THR A 206 2.64 -31.83 19.71
CA THR A 206 2.66 -33.21 19.21
C THR A 206 3.76 -34.03 19.87
N GLY A 207 4.97 -33.48 20.00
CA GLY A 207 6.07 -34.15 20.72
C GLY A 207 5.77 -34.42 22.21
N ALA A 208 4.86 -33.67 22.83
CA ALA A 208 4.39 -33.92 24.19
C ALA A 208 3.18 -34.87 24.26
N LEU A 209 2.42 -34.96 23.17
CA LEU A 209 1.32 -35.91 22.95
C LEU A 209 1.86 -37.33 22.75
N GLU A 210 3.05 -37.48 22.17
CA GLU A 210 3.70 -38.78 21.97
C GLU A 210 3.89 -39.58 23.28
N ASN A 211 3.74 -40.90 23.17
CA ASN A 211 4.07 -41.83 24.23
C ASN A 211 5.07 -42.88 23.74
N ARG A 212 6.36 -42.57 23.92
CA ARG A 212 7.46 -43.45 23.53
C ARG A 212 7.41 -44.84 24.18
N ARG A 213 6.80 -44.97 25.37
CA ARG A 213 6.68 -46.27 26.06
C ARG A 213 5.59 -47.16 25.46
N SER A 214 4.57 -46.58 24.83
CA SER A 214 3.50 -47.32 24.15
C SER A 214 3.65 -47.36 22.63
N GLY A 215 4.77 -46.84 22.09
CA GLY A 215 5.01 -46.79 20.64
C GLY A 215 4.08 -45.86 19.86
N GLN A 216 3.40 -44.91 20.54
CA GLN A 216 2.47 -43.99 19.89
C GLN A 216 3.19 -42.73 19.42
N PHE A 217 3.26 -42.57 18.11
CA PHE A 217 3.87 -41.43 17.41
C PHE A 217 2.82 -40.69 16.58
N TRP A 218 3.01 -39.38 16.40
CA TRP A 218 2.10 -38.53 15.67
C TRP A 218 2.88 -37.63 14.72
N ALA A 219 2.41 -37.50 13.47
CA ALA A 219 2.95 -36.48 12.58
C ALA A 219 2.58 -35.08 13.09
N VAL A 220 3.50 -34.12 12.93
CA VAL A 220 3.20 -32.71 13.15
C VAL A 220 2.35 -32.24 11.96
N PRO A 221 1.15 -31.67 12.17
CA PRO A 221 0.38 -31.13 11.06
C PRO A 221 1.18 -30.00 10.40
N GLN A 222 1.20 -29.98 9.07
CA GLN A 222 1.86 -28.94 8.31
C GLN A 222 0.92 -27.75 8.13
N LEU A 223 1.28 -26.61 8.70
CA LEU A 223 0.54 -25.37 8.46
C LEU A 223 0.96 -24.80 7.10
N GLU A 224 0.00 -24.70 6.20
CA GLU A 224 0.25 -24.17 4.86
C GLU A 224 0.48 -22.65 4.89
N ILE A 225 1.54 -22.23 4.21
CA ILE A 225 1.74 -20.81 3.88
C ILE A 225 0.93 -20.55 2.60
N PRO A 226 0.06 -19.53 2.54
CA PRO A 226 -0.63 -19.19 1.30
C PRO A 226 0.33 -18.88 0.14
N ASP A 227 -0.05 -19.19 -1.10
CA ASP A 227 0.83 -19.01 -2.28
C ASP A 227 1.33 -17.56 -2.43
N TRP A 228 0.46 -16.58 -2.20
CA TRP A 228 0.79 -15.15 -2.23
C TRP A 228 1.87 -14.75 -1.21
N ALA A 229 1.94 -15.46 -0.08
CA ALA A 229 2.98 -15.25 0.94
C ALA A 229 4.26 -16.05 0.64
N ARG A 230 4.17 -17.12 -0.17
CA ARG A 230 5.33 -17.90 -0.64
C ARG A 230 6.03 -17.26 -1.83
N ALA A 231 5.32 -16.51 -2.66
CA ALA A 231 5.87 -15.79 -3.80
C ALA A 231 7.02 -14.86 -3.40
N ASP A 232 7.87 -14.50 -4.37
CA ASP A 232 8.96 -13.56 -4.17
C ASP A 232 8.47 -12.25 -3.52
N LEU A 233 9.36 -11.62 -2.76
CA LEU A 233 8.99 -10.40 -2.04
C LEU A 233 8.60 -9.31 -3.02
N GLY A 234 7.38 -8.81 -2.87
CA GLY A 234 6.83 -7.76 -3.73
C GLY A 234 6.16 -8.27 -5.02
N THR A 235 6.10 -9.58 -5.25
CA THR A 235 5.38 -10.17 -6.41
C THR A 235 4.01 -10.75 -6.01
N GLY A 236 3.90 -11.32 -4.81
CA GLY A 236 2.72 -12.11 -4.41
C GLY A 236 1.43 -11.35 -4.08
N GLY A 237 1.39 -10.02 -4.17
CA GLY A 237 0.17 -9.26 -3.87
C GLY A 237 -0.74 -9.00 -5.08
N ARG A 238 -0.31 -9.38 -6.30
CA ARG A 238 -0.77 -8.73 -7.54
C ARG A 238 -1.26 -9.66 -8.65
N ASP A 239 -1.40 -10.95 -8.40
CA ASP A 239 -1.80 -11.94 -9.43
C ASP A 239 -3.28 -11.87 -9.87
N GLY A 240 -3.95 -10.74 -9.63
CA GLY A 240 -5.25 -10.40 -10.22
C GLY A 240 -5.20 -9.29 -11.27
N ASP A 241 -4.13 -8.48 -11.33
CA ASP A 241 -4.01 -7.37 -12.27
C ASP A 241 -2.77 -7.58 -13.15
N ALA A 242 -2.98 -8.31 -14.23
CA ALA A 242 -2.24 -8.09 -15.46
C ALA A 242 -2.47 -6.65 -15.93
N VAL A 243 -1.77 -5.70 -15.33
CA VAL A 243 -1.52 -4.41 -15.98
C VAL A 243 -0.59 -4.73 -17.12
N ALA A 244 -1.17 -4.85 -18.31
CA ALA A 244 -0.42 -4.92 -19.56
C ALA A 244 0.73 -3.91 -19.50
N PRO A 245 1.96 -4.28 -19.92
CA PRO A 245 3.05 -3.33 -20.01
C PRO A 245 2.53 -2.13 -20.81
N ILE A 246 2.64 -0.94 -20.22
CA ILE A 246 2.43 0.31 -20.93
C ILE A 246 3.36 0.22 -22.13
N LEU A 247 2.76 -0.01 -23.31
CA LEU A 247 3.45 0.04 -24.58
C LEU A 247 4.08 1.43 -24.64
N THR A 248 5.40 1.47 -24.47
CA THR A 248 6.21 2.61 -24.89
C THR A 248 5.95 2.78 -26.37
N LEU A 249 5.08 3.74 -26.71
CA LEU A 249 5.00 4.32 -28.03
C LEU A 249 6.30 5.11 -28.26
N THR A 250 7.37 4.39 -28.56
CA THR A 250 8.47 4.96 -29.32
C THR A 250 8.00 4.99 -30.77
N GLY A 251 7.54 6.17 -31.19
CA GLY A 251 7.26 6.46 -32.59
C GLY A 251 8.53 6.39 -33.43
N THR A 252 8.33 5.76 -34.61
CA THR A 252 8.79 6.20 -35.95
C THR A 252 10.28 6.35 -36.22
N ASN A 253 10.77 5.50 -37.14
CA ASN A 253 11.32 5.99 -38.41
C ASN A 253 10.21 5.97 -39.47
#